data_AF-A0A6A4HMV2-F1
#
_entry.id   AF-A0A6A4HMV2-F1
#
_cell.length_a   1.000
_cell.length_b   1.000
_cell.length_c   1.000
_cell.angle_alpha   90.00
_cell.angle_beta   90.00
_cell.angle_gamma   90.00
#
_symmetry.space_group_name_H-M   'P 1'
#
loop_
_entity.id
_entity.type
_entity.pdbx_description
1 polymer ?
#
loop_
_entity_poly.entity_id
_entity_poly.type
_entity_poly.pdbx_seq_one_letter_code
_entity_poly.pdbx_strand_id
1 'polypeptide(L)'
;MYIYTAQTASPVDSLSPSPGKWNQRERMVASIIYLNCTDPIGIGIERGDTAHKTWQYLTKKYESRDEQHIHIADTTLCEHKFNPKTTTMEEHEKRLKNLLKALHNLGGTCNDY
;
A
#
# COMPACT_ATOMS: atom_id res chain seq x y z
N MET A 1 10.38 33.81 -42.73
CA MET A 1 11.51 33.30 -41.91
C MET A 1 10.92 32.84 -40.58
N TYR A 2 10.73 31.53 -40.37
CA TYR A 2 10.22 31.00 -39.10
C TYR A 2 11.42 30.84 -38.15
N ILE A 3 11.41 31.58 -37.04
CA ILE A 3 12.46 31.54 -36.04
C ILE A 3 12.13 30.37 -35.11
N TYR A 4 12.82 29.23 -35.28
CA TYR A 4 12.70 28.10 -34.38
C TYR A 4 13.46 28.45 -33.09
N THR A 5 12.75 28.87 -32.05
CA THR A 5 13.37 29.09 -30.74
C THR A 5 13.70 27.72 -30.14
N ALA A 6 14.99 27.41 -30.04
CA ALA A 6 15.44 26.22 -29.32
C ALA A 6 14.99 26.33 -27.86
N GLN A 7 14.14 25.40 -27.40
CA GLN A 7 13.76 25.31 -25.99
C GLN A 7 15.00 25.00 -25.16
N THR A 8 15.41 25.95 -24.34
CA THR A 8 16.50 25.78 -23.38
C THR A 8 16.13 24.67 -22.40
N ALA A 9 16.94 23.62 -22.34
CA ALA A 9 16.71 22.52 -21.42
C ALA A 9 16.87 23.02 -19.97
N SER A 10 15.79 23.02 -19.18
CA SER A 10 15.86 23.26 -17.73
C SER A 10 16.79 22.26 -17.05
N PRO A 11 17.53 22.61 -15.99
CA PRO A 11 18.32 21.66 -15.21
C PRO A 11 17.49 20.46 -14.71
N VAL A 12 18.14 19.30 -14.49
CA VAL A 12 17.44 18.06 -14.09
C VAL A 12 16.71 18.20 -12.76
N ASP A 13 17.19 19.08 -11.88
CA ASP A 13 16.63 19.37 -10.55
C ASP A 13 15.83 20.67 -10.49
N SER A 14 15.42 21.22 -11.64
CA SER A 14 14.59 22.41 -11.65
C SER A 14 13.27 22.17 -10.91
N LEU A 15 12.92 23.05 -9.98
CA LEU A 15 11.62 23.06 -9.27
C LEU A 15 10.46 23.52 -10.18
N SER A 16 10.77 24.16 -11.29
CA SER A 16 9.80 24.64 -12.30
C SER A 16 10.21 24.17 -13.69
N PRO A 17 10.18 22.85 -13.95
CA PRO A 17 10.59 22.29 -15.24
C PRO A 17 9.59 22.67 -16.34
N SER A 18 10.07 22.66 -17.59
CA SER A 18 9.18 22.85 -18.74
C SER A 18 8.11 21.74 -18.83
N PRO A 19 6.98 21.97 -19.52
CA PRO A 19 5.94 20.95 -19.67
C PRO A 19 6.44 19.60 -20.21
N GLY A 20 7.37 19.62 -21.17
CA GLY A 20 7.99 18.40 -21.69
C GLY A 20 8.81 17.65 -20.65
N LYS A 21 9.53 18.38 -19.77
CA LYS A 21 10.28 17.79 -18.66
C LYS A 21 9.36 17.27 -17.55
N TRP A 22 8.24 17.93 -17.27
CA TRP A 22 7.20 17.39 -16.38
C TRP A 22 6.71 16.02 -16.87
N ASN A 23 6.34 15.93 -18.15
CA ASN A 23 5.90 14.67 -18.75
C ASN A 23 6.97 13.58 -18.69
N GLN A 24 8.25 13.93 -18.92
CA GLN A 24 9.36 12.99 -18.82
C GLN A 24 9.55 12.48 -17.39
N ARG A 25 9.53 13.38 -16.39
CA ARG A 25 9.66 13.01 -14.97
C ARG A 25 8.50 12.11 -14.54
N GLU A 26 7.27 12.46 -14.90
CA GLU A 26 6.09 11.65 -14.58
C GLU A 26 6.19 10.23 -15.15
N ARG A 27 6.59 10.10 -16.43
CA ARG A 27 6.80 8.78 -17.06
C ARG A 27 7.92 7.99 -16.41
N MET A 28 8.98 8.65 -15.95
CA MET A 28 10.08 8.00 -15.24
C MET A 28 9.59 7.43 -13.91
N VAL A 29 8.85 8.22 -13.11
CA VAL A 29 8.26 7.74 -11.86
C VAL A 29 7.28 6.59 -12.10
N ALA A 30 6.41 6.70 -13.11
CA ALA A 30 5.46 5.64 -13.47
C ALA A 30 6.19 4.33 -13.83
N SER A 31 7.29 4.44 -14.59
CA SER A 31 8.12 3.28 -14.95
C SER A 31 8.80 2.66 -13.74
N ILE A 32 9.30 3.47 -12.80
CA ILE A 32 9.90 2.98 -11.55
C ILE A 32 8.87 2.22 -10.73
N ILE A 33 7.65 2.76 -10.56
CA ILE A 33 6.57 2.06 -9.85
C ILE A 33 6.27 0.72 -10.53
N TYR A 34 6.06 0.74 -11.85
CA TYR A 34 5.75 -0.46 -12.63
C TYR A 34 6.81 -1.56 -12.49
N LEU A 35 8.10 -1.19 -12.53
CA LEU A 35 9.22 -2.13 -12.43
C LEU A 35 9.45 -2.67 -11.01
N ASN A 36 9.01 -1.95 -9.97
CA ASN A 36 9.11 -2.42 -8.59
C ASN A 36 7.93 -3.32 -8.18
N CYS A 37 6.85 -3.35 -8.97
CA CYS A 37 5.74 -4.27 -8.73
C CYS A 37 6.07 -5.68 -9.23
N THR A 38 5.79 -6.69 -8.41
CA THR A 38 5.76 -8.08 -8.87
C THR A 38 4.47 -8.31 -9.64
N ASP A 39 4.59 -8.62 -10.94
CA ASP A 39 3.45 -8.77 -11.87
C ASP A 39 2.51 -7.55 -11.91
N PRO A 40 2.96 -6.39 -12.43
CA PRO A 40 2.16 -5.17 -12.52
C PRO A 40 0.85 -5.38 -13.29
N ILE A 41 0.84 -6.26 -14.30
CA ILE A 41 -0.35 -6.55 -15.10
C ILE A 41 -1.38 -7.31 -14.26
N GLY A 42 -0.96 -8.36 -13.55
CA GLY A 42 -1.84 -9.15 -12.68
C GLY A 42 -2.43 -8.34 -11.52
N ILE A 43 -1.73 -7.31 -11.04
CA ILE A 43 -2.27 -6.39 -10.03
C ILE A 43 -3.09 -5.24 -10.61
N GLY A 44 -3.21 -5.13 -11.94
CA GLY A 44 -4.07 -4.15 -12.63
C GLY A 44 -3.41 -2.80 -12.92
N ILE A 45 -2.08 -2.72 -12.98
CA ILE A 45 -1.34 -1.52 -13.41
C ILE A 45 -1.11 -1.60 -14.91
N GLU A 46 -1.54 -0.57 -15.63
CA GLU A 46 -1.24 -0.44 -17.06
C GLU A 46 0.06 0.32 -17.30
N ARG A 47 0.83 -0.07 -18.32
CA ARG A 47 2.09 0.60 -18.69
C ARG A 47 1.89 2.09 -19.07
N GLY A 48 0.69 2.45 -19.51
CA GLY A 48 0.34 3.82 -19.91
C GLY A 48 -0.11 4.72 -18.76
N ASP A 49 -0.29 4.17 -17.55
CA ASP A 49 -0.80 4.95 -16.42
C ASP A 49 0.20 6.00 -15.95
N THR A 50 -0.33 7.12 -15.48
CA THR A 50 0.47 8.14 -14.79
C THR A 50 0.91 7.61 -13.43
N ALA A 51 2.04 8.10 -12.92
CA ALA A 51 2.53 7.71 -11.61
C ALA A 51 1.51 8.04 -10.53
N HIS A 52 0.86 9.20 -10.63
CA HIS A 52 -0.19 9.61 -9.71
C HIS A 52 -1.37 8.62 -9.68
N LYS A 53 -1.89 8.23 -10.86
CA LYS A 53 -3.03 7.29 -10.96
C LYS A 53 -2.65 5.93 -10.37
N THR A 54 -1.48 5.41 -10.73
CA THR A 54 -0.98 4.13 -10.22
C THR A 54 -0.79 4.16 -8.71
N TRP A 55 -0.19 5.23 -8.17
CA TRP A 55 0.02 5.39 -6.74
C TRP A 55 -1.31 5.43 -5.99
N GLN A 56 -2.25 6.28 -6.41
CA GLN A 56 -3.56 6.39 -5.79
C GLN A 56 -4.33 5.06 -5.79
N TYR A 57 -4.25 4.32 -6.90
CA TYR A 57 -4.84 2.98 -7.00
C TYR A 57 -4.23 2.01 -6.00
N LEU A 58 -2.90 1.93 -5.93
CA LEU A 58 -2.18 1.02 -5.04
C LEU A 58 -2.48 1.35 -3.58
N THR A 59 -2.35 2.61 -3.19
CA THR A 59 -2.69 3.10 -1.85
C THR A 59 -4.09 2.66 -1.47
N LYS A 60 -5.10 2.99 -2.28
CA LYS A 60 -6.49 2.61 -2.00
C LYS A 60 -6.68 1.09 -1.90
N LYS A 61 -6.07 0.32 -2.81
CA LYS A 61 -6.26 -1.14 -2.90
C LYS A 61 -5.64 -1.88 -1.71
N TYR A 62 -4.49 -1.44 -1.23
CA TYR A 62 -3.77 -2.12 -0.18
C TYR A 62 -4.10 -1.57 1.21
N GLU A 63 -4.30 -0.26 1.39
CA GLU A 63 -4.76 0.30 2.67
C GLU A 63 -6.11 -0.29 3.08
N SER A 64 -7.09 -0.35 2.17
CA SER A 64 -8.40 -0.93 2.49
C SER A 64 -8.33 -2.41 2.85
N ARG A 65 -7.40 -3.16 2.23
CA ARG A 65 -7.19 -4.58 2.57
C ARG A 65 -6.51 -4.74 3.92
N ASP A 66 -5.54 -3.89 4.23
CA ASP A 66 -4.82 -3.93 5.50
C ASP A 66 -5.77 -3.58 6.65
N GLU A 67 -6.60 -2.54 6.49
CA GLU A 67 -7.67 -2.19 7.44
C GLU A 67 -8.65 -3.35 7.66
N GLN A 68 -9.07 -4.02 6.59
CA GLN A 68 -9.97 -5.17 6.69
C GLN A 68 -9.31 -6.35 7.43
N HIS A 69 -8.04 -6.66 7.15
CA HIS A 69 -7.32 -7.73 7.85
C HIS A 69 -7.13 -7.41 9.33
N ILE A 70 -6.83 -6.16 9.67
CA ILE A 70 -6.76 -5.70 11.07
C ILE A 70 -8.11 -5.92 11.75
N HIS A 71 -9.21 -5.50 11.13
CA HIS A 71 -10.55 -5.65 11.70
C HIS A 71 -10.96 -7.13 11.91
N ILE A 72 -10.64 -8.01 10.96
CA ILE A 72 -10.90 -9.45 11.09
C ILE A 72 -10.07 -10.05 12.23
N ALA A 73 -8.79 -9.70 12.33
CA ALA A 73 -7.91 -10.19 13.38
C ALA A 73 -8.36 -9.71 14.77
N ASP A 74 -8.80 -8.47 14.89
CA ASP A 74 -9.35 -7.88 16.11
C ASP A 74 -10.65 -8.57 16.52
N THR A 75 -11.60 -8.71 15.59
CA THR A 75 -12.86 -9.44 15.83
C THR A 75 -12.59 -10.88 16.27
N THR A 76 -11.64 -11.57 15.62
CA THR A 76 -11.26 -12.95 15.99
C THR A 76 -10.72 -13.04 17.41
N LEU A 77 -9.92 -12.04 17.84
CA LEU A 77 -9.40 -11.97 19.21
C LEU A 77 -10.54 -11.72 20.21
N CYS A 78 -11.37 -10.71 19.97
CA CYS A 78 -12.47 -10.29 20.85
C CYS A 78 -13.58 -11.35 21.00
N GLU A 79 -13.88 -12.08 19.94
CA GLU A 79 -14.92 -13.13 19.96
C GLU A 79 -14.41 -14.47 20.53
N HIS A 80 -13.10 -14.63 20.73
CA HIS A 80 -12.53 -15.89 21.21
C HIS A 80 -12.88 -16.16 22.67
N LYS A 81 -13.85 -17.05 22.91
CA LYS A 81 -14.34 -17.40 24.25
C LYS A 81 -13.71 -18.69 24.78
N PHE A 82 -13.41 -18.69 26.08
CA PHE A 82 -12.98 -19.89 26.80
C PHE A 82 -14.10 -20.95 26.81
N ASN A 83 -13.74 -22.21 26.54
CA ASN A 83 -14.63 -23.35 26.69
C ASN A 83 -14.02 -24.42 27.60
N PRO A 84 -14.44 -24.51 28.88
CA PRO A 84 -13.83 -25.44 29.84
C PRO A 84 -14.07 -26.92 29.50
N LYS A 85 -15.00 -27.23 28.58
CA LYS A 85 -15.28 -28.62 28.17
C LYS A 85 -14.28 -29.15 27.15
N THR A 86 -13.55 -28.27 26.46
CA THR A 86 -12.74 -28.63 25.28
C THR A 86 -11.31 -28.11 25.30
N THR A 87 -10.95 -27.21 26.23
CA THR A 87 -9.63 -26.58 26.30
C THR A 87 -9.25 -26.32 27.75
N THR A 88 -7.97 -26.48 28.09
CA THR A 88 -7.44 -26.02 29.38
C THR A 88 -7.29 -24.49 29.39
N MET A 89 -7.10 -23.91 30.58
CA MET A 89 -6.86 -22.48 30.71
C MET A 89 -5.53 -22.08 30.05
N GLU A 90 -4.47 -22.88 30.22
CA GLU A 90 -3.16 -22.63 29.62
C GLU A 90 -3.22 -22.65 28.09
N GLU A 91 -3.95 -23.60 27.50
CA GLU A 91 -4.15 -23.69 26.05
C GLU A 91 -4.92 -22.48 25.51
N HIS A 92 -5.94 -22.03 26.25
CA HIS A 92 -6.72 -20.86 25.89
C HIS A 92 -5.86 -19.58 25.97
N GLU A 93 -5.09 -19.40 27.05
CA GLU A 93 -4.17 -18.26 27.19
C GLU A 93 -3.13 -18.24 26.06
N LYS A 94 -2.56 -19.41 25.71
CA LYS A 94 -1.62 -19.54 24.60
C LYS A 94 -2.26 -19.15 23.27
N ARG A 95 -3.52 -19.52 23.03
CA ARG A 95 -4.27 -19.10 21.84
C ARG A 95 -4.49 -17.60 21.81
N LEU A 96 -4.91 -16.98 22.91
CA LEU A 96 -5.09 -15.53 23.00
C LEU A 96 -3.79 -14.78 22.71
N LYS A 97 -2.66 -15.21 23.30
CA LYS A 97 -1.34 -14.61 23.01
C LYS A 97 -0.95 -14.71 21.54
N ASN A 98 -1.26 -15.82 20.88
CA ASN A 98 -0.99 -15.99 19.46
C ASN A 98 -1.88 -15.10 18.59
N LEU A 99 -3.17 -14.98 18.92
CA LEU A 99 -4.11 -14.09 18.22
C LEU A 99 -3.71 -12.62 18.38
N LEU A 100 -3.33 -12.20 19.59
CA LEU A 100 -2.82 -10.86 19.85
C LEU A 100 -1.55 -10.56 19.04
N LYS A 101 -0.62 -11.52 18.99
CA LYS A 101 0.58 -11.39 18.15
C LYS A 101 0.23 -11.25 16.66
N ALA A 102 -0.77 -12.00 16.18
CA ALA A 102 -1.22 -11.89 14.79
C ALA A 102 -1.81 -10.51 14.49
N LEU A 103 -2.62 -9.96 15.39
CA LEU A 103 -3.16 -8.60 15.29
C LEU A 103 -2.04 -7.55 15.24
N HIS A 104 -1.05 -7.64 16.13
CA HIS A 104 0.09 -6.72 16.16
C HIS A 104 0.97 -6.81 14.91
N ASN A 105 1.16 -8.01 14.35
CA ASN A 105 1.92 -8.19 13.10
C ASN A 105 1.25 -7.49 11.91
N LEU A 106 -0.07 -7.28 11.97
CA LEU A 106 -0.84 -6.52 10.98
C LEU A 106 -0.86 -5.01 11.27
N GLY A 107 -0.21 -4.55 12.35
CA GLY A 107 -0.23 -3.15 12.79
C GLY A 107 -1.49 -2.76 13.57
N GLY A 108 -2.37 -3.71 13.89
CA GLY A 108 -3.55 -3.47 14.71
C GLY A 108 -3.22 -3.41 16.21
N THR A 109 -4.12 -2.80 16.97
CA THR A 109 -4.05 -2.73 18.44
C THR A 109 -5.38 -3.17 19.03
N CYS A 110 -5.34 -4.01 20.07
CA CYS A 110 -6.53 -4.34 20.85
C CYS A 110 -6.89 -3.14 21.73
N ASN A 111 -8.01 -2.48 21.45
CA ASN A 111 -8.55 -1.38 22.27
C ASN A 111 -9.76 -1.88 23.06
N ASP A 112 -9.72 -1.77 24.39
CA ASP A 112 -10.77 -2.26 25.32
C ASP A 112 -12.02 -1.34 25.39
N TYR A 113 -12.44 -0.70 24.29
CA TYR A 113 -13.59 0.23 24.32
C TYR A 113 -14.95 -0.47 24.26
#